data_AF-M6FM56-F1
#
_entry.id   AF-M6FM56-F1
#
_cell.length_a   1.000
_cell.length_b   1.000
_cell.length_c   1.000
_cell.angle_alpha   90.00
_cell.angle_beta   90.00
_cell.angle_gamma   90.00
#
_symmetry.space_group_name_H-M   'P 1'
#
loop_
_entity.id
_entity.type
_entity.pdbx_description
1 polymer ?
#
loop_
_entity_poly.entity_id
_entity_poly.type
_entity_poly.pdbx_seq_one_letter_code
_entity_poly.pdbx_strand_id
1 'polypeptide(L)'
;MAVNTKPDYYRLLDVSRNSDFGKIEAAYREYLEKLESDPWNPSRELDREEGTRAYLTLSSPQSREEYDKTLNYEFLLLDTTKIPEEFESFYHVQRLSEGEETREFYSRFLEFKKDLENTLKNLRITVLFFLSAFSLLTIFALLMALAQKNGFLSPSVELFYRKWGMLCSTGILFLGYTIFRKILNSKKNKVGQNRNNSSIENDNKEKRP
;
A
#
# COMPACT_ATOMS: atom_id res chain seq x y z
N MET A 1 -0.54 15.55 -2.03
CA MET A 1 -0.75 14.10 -2.20
C MET A 1 0.12 13.68 -3.37
N ALA A 2 1.25 13.01 -3.12
CA ALA A 2 2.06 12.47 -4.20
C ALA A 2 1.32 11.26 -4.77
N VAL A 3 0.65 11.46 -5.90
CA VAL A 3 0.09 10.36 -6.68
C VAL A 3 1.29 9.62 -7.25
N ASN A 4 1.47 8.38 -6.82
CA ASN A 4 2.57 7.50 -7.22
C ASN A 4 2.34 6.97 -8.65
N THR A 5 2.06 7.88 -9.59
CA THR A 5 1.83 7.60 -11.00
C THR A 5 3.06 8.00 -11.76
N LYS A 6 3.55 7.10 -12.61
CA LYS A 6 4.64 7.39 -13.54
C LYS A 6 4.29 8.66 -14.34
N PRO A 7 5.20 9.64 -14.47
CA PRO A 7 4.92 10.87 -15.21
C PRO A 7 4.63 10.55 -16.68
N ASP A 8 3.55 11.12 -17.21
CA ASP A 8 3.18 11.04 -18.61
C ASP A 8 3.86 12.19 -19.38
N TYR A 9 4.97 11.88 -20.03
CA TYR A 9 5.81 12.82 -20.76
C TYR A 9 5.13 13.39 -22.00
N TYR A 10 4.19 12.64 -22.60
CA TYR A 10 3.40 13.14 -23.72
C TYR A 10 2.46 14.24 -23.25
N ARG A 11 1.81 14.04 -22.09
CA ARG A 11 1.00 15.07 -21.45
C ARG A 11 1.83 16.25 -20.95
N LEU A 12 3.02 16.01 -20.41
CA LEU A 12 3.88 17.08 -19.90
C LEU A 12 4.29 18.07 -20.99
N LEU A 13 4.67 17.57 -22.16
CA LEU A 13 5.04 18.38 -23.32
C LEU A 13 3.84 18.74 -24.22
N ASP A 14 2.62 18.36 -23.86
CA ASP A 14 1.39 18.58 -24.64
C ASP A 14 1.47 18.08 -26.10
N VAL A 15 2.03 16.88 -26.28
CA VAL A 15 2.22 16.24 -27.59
C VAL A 15 1.51 14.89 -27.67
N SER A 16 1.05 14.53 -28.87
CA SER A 16 0.47 13.21 -29.13
C SER A 16 1.55 12.12 -29.19
N ARG A 17 1.18 10.87 -28.86
CA ARG A 17 2.05 9.68 -29.03
C ARG A 17 2.48 9.42 -30.47
N ASN A 18 1.82 10.03 -31.46
CA ASN A 18 2.19 9.93 -32.88
C ASN A 18 2.99 11.15 -33.37
N SER A 19 3.41 12.05 -32.47
CA SER A 19 4.16 13.25 -32.85
C SER A 19 5.54 12.89 -33.37
N ASP A 20 5.94 13.54 -34.45
CA ASP A 20 7.28 13.47 -35.00
C ASP A 20 8.29 14.20 -34.09
N PHE A 21 9.58 13.99 -34.36
CA PHE A 21 10.67 14.62 -33.61
C PHE A 21 10.57 16.15 -33.64
N GLY A 22 10.25 16.75 -34.79
CA GLY A 22 10.19 18.20 -34.94
C GLY A 22 9.10 18.83 -34.07
N LYS A 23 7.95 18.17 -33.92
CA LYS A 23 6.88 18.59 -33.03
C LYS A 23 7.27 18.45 -31.56
N ILE A 24 7.98 17.39 -31.19
CA ILE A 24 8.46 17.19 -29.81
C ILE A 24 9.48 18.28 -29.44
N GLU A 25 10.39 18.61 -30.35
CA GLU A 25 11.38 19.68 -30.16
C GLU A 25 10.71 21.06 -30.04
N ALA A 26 9.74 21.35 -30.93
CA ALA A 26 8.98 22.60 -30.87
C ALA A 26 8.20 22.73 -29.55
N ALA A 27 7.55 21.65 -29.11
CA ALA A 27 6.79 21.63 -27.87
C ALA A 27 7.68 21.77 -26.62
N TYR A 28 8.86 21.16 -26.63
CA TYR A 28 9.85 21.35 -25.56
C TYR A 28 10.33 22.81 -25.47
N ARG A 29 10.57 23.47 -26.60
CA ARG A 29 10.90 24.90 -26.61
C ARG A 29 9.77 25.76 -26.03
N GLU A 30 8.54 25.52 -26.46
CA GLU A 30 7.37 26.24 -25.95
C GLU A 30 7.17 26.01 -24.44
N TYR A 31 7.44 24.78 -23.97
CA TYR A 31 7.43 24.42 -22.55
C TYR A 31 8.44 25.25 -21.75
N LEU A 32 9.69 25.37 -22.24
CA LEU A 32 10.71 26.19 -21.59
C LEU A 32 10.37 27.68 -21.60
N GLU A 33 9.87 28.20 -22.72
CA GLU A 33 9.45 29.60 -22.83
C GLU A 33 8.33 29.93 -21.83
N LYS A 34 7.32 29.05 -21.69
CA LYS A 34 6.27 29.18 -20.67
C LYS A 34 6.85 29.17 -19.26
N LEU A 35 7.78 28.27 -18.98
CA LEU A 35 8.42 28.11 -17.68
C LEU A 35 9.29 29.33 -17.30
N GLU A 36 9.98 29.94 -18.26
CA GLU A 36 10.77 31.16 -18.08
C GLU A 36 9.89 32.40 -17.96
N SER A 37 8.74 32.42 -18.63
CA SER A 37 7.78 33.53 -18.57
C SER A 37 7.05 33.65 -17.22
N ASP A 38 7.07 32.62 -16.38
CA ASP A 38 6.51 32.65 -15.03
C ASP A 38 7.58 33.00 -13.99
N PRO A 39 7.69 34.28 -13.54
CA PRO A 39 8.69 34.70 -12.58
C PRO A 39 8.46 34.15 -11.17
N TRP A 40 7.26 33.67 -10.84
CA TRP A 40 6.88 33.28 -9.48
C TRP A 40 6.85 31.76 -9.25
N ASN A 41 7.15 30.93 -10.27
CA ASN A 41 7.21 29.47 -10.09
C ASN A 41 8.34 29.05 -9.13
N PRO A 42 8.03 28.57 -7.91
CA PRO A 42 9.04 28.14 -6.94
C PRO A 42 9.69 26.79 -7.30
N SER A 43 9.08 26.02 -8.20
CA SER A 43 9.52 24.70 -8.66
C SER A 43 10.23 24.75 -10.01
N ARG A 44 10.61 25.95 -10.50
CA ARG A 44 11.14 26.17 -11.85
C ARG A 44 12.27 25.20 -12.24
N GLU A 45 13.20 24.95 -11.33
CA GLU A 45 14.33 24.04 -11.62
C GLU A 45 13.86 22.58 -11.77
N LEU A 46 12.98 22.14 -10.86
CA LEU A 46 12.43 20.78 -10.88
C LEU A 46 11.59 20.54 -12.14
N ASP A 47 10.76 21.51 -12.51
CA ASP A 47 9.94 21.47 -13.72
C ASP A 47 10.83 21.46 -14.97
N ARG A 48 11.90 22.28 -15.00
CA ARG A 48 12.87 22.28 -16.10
C ARG A 48 13.54 20.93 -16.26
N GLU A 49 14.01 20.34 -15.17
CA GLU A 49 14.62 19.01 -15.18
C GLU A 49 13.64 17.96 -15.68
N GLU A 50 12.39 17.99 -15.24
CA GLU A 50 11.35 17.04 -15.64
C GLU A 50 11.00 17.20 -17.13
N GLY A 51 10.84 18.43 -17.63
CA GLY A 51 10.64 18.71 -19.05
C GLY A 51 11.83 18.26 -19.90
N THR A 52 13.05 18.44 -19.40
CA THR A 52 14.27 17.95 -20.06
C THR A 52 14.31 16.42 -20.12
N ARG A 53 13.94 15.74 -19.03
CA ARG A 53 13.82 14.27 -18.99
C ARG A 53 12.77 13.78 -20.00
N ALA A 54 11.63 14.45 -20.09
CA ALA A 54 10.58 14.14 -21.05
C ALA A 54 11.09 14.30 -22.49
N TYR A 55 11.74 15.42 -22.81
CA TYR A 55 12.32 15.65 -24.13
C TYR A 55 13.33 14.57 -24.50
N LEU A 56 14.33 14.31 -23.65
CA LEU A 56 15.36 13.30 -23.92
C LEU A 56 14.79 11.89 -24.12
N THR A 57 13.72 11.57 -23.38
CA THR A 57 13.05 10.26 -23.49
C THR A 57 12.27 10.16 -24.80
N LEU A 58 11.52 11.19 -25.18
CA LEU A 58 10.65 11.17 -26.36
C LEU A 58 11.38 11.48 -27.68
N SER A 59 12.53 12.15 -27.61
CA SER A 59 13.31 12.57 -28.78
C SER A 59 14.07 11.41 -29.43
N SER A 60 14.50 10.42 -28.63
CA SER A 60 15.18 9.22 -29.12
C SER A 60 14.17 8.11 -29.41
N PRO A 61 14.14 7.52 -30.63
CA PRO A 61 13.22 6.43 -30.96
C PRO A 61 13.35 5.23 -30.02
N GLN A 62 14.57 4.86 -29.66
CA GLN A 62 14.85 3.72 -28.77
C GLN A 62 14.33 3.98 -27.35
N SER A 63 14.62 5.17 -26.81
CA SER A 63 14.18 5.55 -25.45
C SER A 63 12.68 5.75 -25.38
N ARG A 64 12.06 6.26 -26.45
CA ARG A 64 10.62 6.43 -26.58
C ARG A 64 9.90 5.08 -26.63
N GLU A 65 10.42 4.12 -27.37
CA GLU A 65 9.84 2.78 -27.44
C GLU A 65 9.90 2.08 -26.07
N GLU A 66 11.03 2.19 -25.35
CA GLU A 66 11.16 1.67 -23.99
C GLU A 66 10.19 2.35 -23.03
N TYR A 67 10.04 3.67 -23.13
CA TYR A 67 9.09 4.43 -22.35
C TYR A 67 7.63 4.03 -22.67
N ASP A 68 7.28 3.85 -23.94
CA ASP A 68 5.94 3.43 -24.37
C ASP A 68 5.57 2.05 -23.82
N LYS A 69 6.52 1.11 -23.77
CA LYS A 69 6.32 -0.19 -23.12
C LYS A 69 5.93 -0.04 -21.65
N THR A 70 6.51 0.93 -20.95
CA THR A 70 6.23 1.13 -19.54
C THR A 70 4.88 1.81 -19.25
N LEU A 71 4.31 2.54 -20.21
CA LEU A 71 3.02 3.24 -20.05
C LEU A 71 1.82 2.28 -20.02
N ASN A 72 1.98 1.05 -20.50
CA ASN A 72 0.92 0.03 -20.47
C ASN A 72 0.76 -0.62 -19.08
N TYR A 73 1.66 -0.33 -18.14
CA TYR A 73 1.60 -0.85 -16.78
C TYR A 73 1.07 0.24 -15.85
N GLU A 74 -0.23 0.52 -15.94
CA GLU A 74 -0.91 1.19 -14.83
C GLU A 74 -0.92 0.20 -13.65
N PHE A 75 -0.12 0.50 -12.63
CA PHE A 75 0.02 -0.30 -11.43
C PHE A 75 -1.33 -0.27 -10.65
N LEU A 76 -2.27 -1.12 -11.05
CA LEU A 76 -3.57 -1.37 -10.43
C LEU A 76 -3.38 -2.06 -9.07
N LEU A 77 -2.79 -1.34 -8.11
CA LEU A 77 -2.47 -1.84 -6.77
C LEU A 77 -3.48 -1.41 -5.69
N LEU A 78 -4.73 -1.12 -6.04
CA LEU A 78 -5.69 -0.56 -5.07
C LEU A 78 -7.00 -1.31 -4.88
N ASP A 79 -7.30 -2.35 -5.67
CA ASP A 79 -8.45 -3.22 -5.37
C ASP A 79 -8.03 -4.68 -5.23
N THR A 80 -7.86 -5.12 -3.98
CA THR A 80 -7.51 -6.51 -3.67
C THR A 80 -8.62 -7.51 -4.05
N THR A 81 -9.85 -7.04 -4.31
CA THR A 81 -11.02 -7.90 -4.45
C THR A 81 -11.34 -8.31 -5.88
N LYS A 82 -10.84 -7.60 -6.90
CA LYS A 82 -11.12 -7.90 -8.31
C LYS A 82 -9.82 -7.96 -9.08
N ILE A 83 -9.52 -9.12 -9.66
CA ILE A 83 -8.51 -9.24 -10.71
C ILE A 83 -9.19 -8.70 -11.98
N PRO A 84 -8.67 -7.64 -12.63
CA PRO A 84 -9.27 -7.12 -13.86
C PRO A 84 -9.27 -8.19 -14.97
N GLU A 85 -10.37 -8.34 -15.72
CA GLU A 85 -10.48 -9.31 -16.83
C GLU A 85 -9.39 -9.11 -17.89
N GLU A 86 -8.95 -7.87 -18.10
CA GLU A 86 -7.84 -7.54 -18.99
C GLU A 86 -6.55 -8.26 -18.55
N PHE A 87 -6.28 -8.33 -17.24
CA PHE A 87 -5.12 -9.03 -16.69
C PHE A 87 -5.18 -10.54 -16.99
N GLU A 88 -6.36 -11.17 -16.90
CA GLU A 88 -6.55 -12.59 -17.26
C GLU A 88 -6.31 -12.82 -18.76
N SER A 89 -6.76 -11.89 -19.61
CA SER A 89 -6.57 -12.00 -21.06
C SER A 89 -5.09 -11.92 -21.48
N PHE A 90 -4.30 -11.06 -20.83
CA PHE A 90 -2.85 -10.99 -21.03
C PHE A 90 -2.14 -12.29 -20.61
N TYR A 91 -2.58 -12.93 -19.52
CA TYR A 91 -2.08 -14.26 -19.15
C TYR A 91 -2.40 -15.33 -20.19
N HIS A 92 -3.62 -15.31 -20.74
CA HIS A 92 -4.04 -16.30 -21.73
C HIS A 92 -3.25 -16.20 -23.03
N VAL A 93 -2.89 -14.99 -23.46
CA VAL A 93 -2.06 -14.75 -24.66
C VAL A 93 -0.60 -15.15 -24.41
N GLN A 94 -0.03 -14.85 -23.24
CA GLN A 94 1.37 -15.15 -22.92
C GLN A 94 1.62 -16.64 -22.62
N ARG A 95 0.58 -17.37 -22.18
CA ARG A 95 0.62 -18.82 -21.93
C ARG A 95 0.86 -19.66 -23.20
N LEU A 96 0.70 -19.05 -24.38
CA LEU A 96 0.93 -19.70 -25.67
C LEU A 96 2.36 -19.50 -26.21
N SER A 97 3.20 -18.62 -25.64
CA SER A 97 4.54 -18.34 -26.19
C SER A 97 5.73 -18.49 -25.24
N GLU A 98 5.58 -18.59 -23.90
CA GLU A 98 6.75 -18.58 -23.01
C GLU A 98 6.64 -19.48 -21.76
N GLY A 99 7.77 -20.09 -21.40
CA GLY A 99 7.91 -21.30 -20.61
C GLY A 99 7.74 -21.14 -19.09
N GLU A 100 8.20 -22.16 -18.36
CA GLU A 100 8.03 -22.38 -16.91
C GLU A 100 8.28 -21.13 -16.04
N GLU A 101 9.15 -20.22 -16.47
CA GLU A 101 9.47 -18.94 -15.83
C GLU A 101 8.26 -18.01 -15.63
N THR A 102 7.30 -17.98 -16.55
CA THR A 102 6.09 -17.15 -16.42
C THR A 102 5.14 -17.66 -15.34
N ARG A 103 5.11 -18.98 -15.12
CA ARG A 103 4.34 -19.62 -14.03
C ARG A 103 4.96 -19.32 -12.68
N GLU A 104 6.28 -19.33 -12.58
CA GLU A 104 7.00 -18.95 -11.36
C GLU A 104 6.80 -17.48 -11.01
N PHE A 105 6.82 -16.61 -12.02
CA PHE A 105 6.54 -15.18 -11.79
C PHE A 105 5.12 -14.97 -11.27
N TYR A 106 4.13 -15.67 -11.84
CA TYR A 106 2.74 -15.57 -11.39
C TYR A 106 2.53 -16.11 -9.97
N SER A 107 3.15 -17.25 -9.62
CA SER A 107 3.05 -17.79 -8.27
C SER A 107 3.67 -16.84 -7.23
N ARG A 108 4.83 -16.24 -7.53
CA ARG A 108 5.44 -15.19 -6.71
C ARG A 108 4.55 -13.96 -6.56
N PHE A 109 3.89 -13.54 -7.64
CA PHE A 109 2.95 -12.42 -7.58
C PHE A 109 1.74 -12.73 -6.67
N LEU A 110 1.19 -13.93 -6.75
CA LEU A 110 0.10 -14.36 -5.88
C LEU A 110 0.51 -14.46 -4.41
N GLU A 111 1.72 -14.95 -4.14
CA GLU A 111 2.29 -14.96 -2.79
C GLU A 111 2.45 -13.54 -2.24
N PHE A 112 2.99 -12.63 -3.05
CA PHE A 112 3.14 -11.22 -2.70
C PHE A 112 1.78 -10.57 -2.40
N LYS A 113 0.76 -10.79 -3.25
CA LYS A 113 -0.60 -10.28 -3.02
C LYS A 113 -1.16 -10.77 -1.69
N LYS A 114 -0.97 -12.06 -1.39
CA LYS A 114 -1.43 -12.69 -0.14
C LYS A 114 -0.71 -12.12 1.08
N ASP A 115 0.58 -11.82 0.97
CA ASP A 115 1.36 -11.21 2.04
C ASP A 115 0.97 -9.75 2.30
N LEU A 116 0.70 -8.98 1.24
CA LEU A 116 0.11 -7.64 1.37
C LEU A 116 -1.26 -7.69 2.04
N GLU A 117 -2.14 -8.59 1.61
CA GLU A 117 -3.47 -8.75 2.22
C GLU A 117 -3.38 -9.13 3.71
N ASN A 118 -2.47 -10.04 4.06
CA ASN A 118 -2.21 -10.40 5.45
C ASN A 118 -1.68 -9.22 6.26
N THR A 119 -0.78 -8.43 5.68
CA THR A 119 -0.20 -7.25 6.33
C THR A 119 -1.26 -6.18 6.59
N LEU A 120 -2.11 -5.90 5.60
CA LEU A 120 -3.23 -4.98 5.72
C LEU A 120 -4.26 -5.44 6.76
N LYS A 121 -4.61 -6.73 6.77
CA LYS A 121 -5.49 -7.30 7.80
C LYS A 121 -4.89 -7.15 9.20
N ASN A 122 -3.61 -7.46 9.35
CA ASN A 122 -2.91 -7.28 10.63
C ASN A 122 -2.92 -5.82 11.07
N LEU A 123 -2.63 -4.89 10.15
CA LEU A 123 -2.65 -3.45 10.42
C LEU A 123 -4.04 -2.95 10.83
N ARG A 124 -5.10 -3.35 10.11
CA ARG A 124 -6.49 -3.00 10.47
C ARG A 124 -6.84 -3.49 11.88
N ILE A 125 -6.46 -4.72 12.20
CA ILE A 125 -6.75 -5.34 13.49
C ILE A 125 -5.98 -4.65 14.63
N THR A 126 -4.69 -4.32 14.44
CA THR A 126 -3.91 -3.61 15.46
C THR A 126 -4.42 -2.18 15.67
N VAL A 127 -4.80 -1.47 14.60
CA VAL A 127 -5.41 -0.14 14.70
C VAL A 127 -6.71 -0.18 15.51
N LEU A 128 -7.59 -1.15 15.25
CA LEU A 128 -8.82 -1.33 16.02
C LEU A 128 -8.56 -1.65 17.50
N PHE A 129 -7.51 -2.42 17.80
CA PHE A 129 -7.09 -2.69 19.18
C PHE A 129 -6.62 -1.41 19.90
N PHE A 130 -5.79 -0.59 19.27
CA PHE A 130 -5.36 0.68 19.87
C PHE A 130 -6.53 1.65 20.06
N LEU A 131 -7.44 1.71 19.08
CA LEU A 131 -8.64 2.55 19.18
C LEU A 131 -9.55 2.11 20.32
N SER A 132 -9.76 0.80 20.51
CA SER A 132 -10.57 0.29 21.61
C SER A 132 -9.90 0.51 22.97
N ALA A 133 -8.58 0.30 23.06
CA ALA A 133 -7.81 0.57 24.26
C ALA A 133 -7.83 2.06 24.65
N PHE A 134 -7.70 2.96 23.68
CA PHE A 134 -7.81 4.40 23.91
C PHE A 134 -9.20 4.78 24.41
N SER A 135 -10.26 4.25 23.78
CA SER A 135 -11.64 4.46 24.23
C SER A 135 -11.85 4.00 25.67
N LEU A 136 -11.40 2.79 26.02
CA LEU A 136 -11.50 2.27 27.39
C LEU A 136 -10.73 3.12 28.40
N LEU A 137 -9.53 3.60 28.05
CA LEU A 137 -8.76 4.50 28.90
C LEU A 137 -9.46 5.83 29.14
N THR A 138 -10.09 6.41 28.11
CA THR A 138 -10.86 7.65 28.27
C THR A 138 -12.07 7.46 29.18
N ILE A 139 -12.80 6.35 29.03
CA ILE A 139 -13.94 6.00 29.90
C ILE A 139 -13.45 5.80 31.34
N PHE A 140 -12.34 5.09 31.54
CA PHE A 140 -11.76 4.87 32.86
C PHE A 140 -11.29 6.19 33.51
N ALA A 141 -10.66 7.09 32.74
CA ALA A 141 -10.26 8.40 33.23
C ALA A 141 -11.47 9.25 33.65
N LEU A 142 -12.56 9.22 32.88
CA LEU A 142 -13.81 9.90 33.24
C LEU A 142 -14.43 9.32 34.52
N LEU A 143 -14.46 7.99 34.66
CA LEU A 143 -14.94 7.32 35.87
C LEU A 143 -14.11 7.71 37.10
N MET A 144 -12.78 7.76 36.97
CA MET A 144 -11.89 8.19 38.04
C MET A 144 -12.12 9.66 38.42
N ALA A 145 -12.32 10.54 37.45
CA ALA A 145 -12.63 11.95 37.69
C ALA A 145 -13.97 12.13 38.43
N LEU A 146 -14.99 11.35 38.08
CA LEU A 146 -16.29 11.33 38.78
C LEU A 146 -16.16 10.77 40.20
N ALA A 147 -15.39 9.71 40.38
CA ALA A 147 -15.15 9.10 41.69
C ALA A 147 -14.39 10.04 42.64
N GLN A 148 -13.45 10.83 42.13
CA GLN A 148 -12.75 11.86 42.89
C GLN A 148 -13.69 13.00 43.29
N LYS A 149 -14.54 13.48 42.37
CA LYS A 149 -15.54 14.51 42.65
C LYS A 149 -16.52 14.11 43.76
N ASN A 150 -16.93 12.84 43.76
CA ASN A 150 -17.88 12.31 44.74
C ASN A 150 -17.22 11.86 46.06
N GLY A 151 -15.91 12.07 46.23
CA GLY A 151 -15.18 11.68 47.45
C GLY A 151 -15.15 10.16 47.70
N PHE A 152 -15.35 9.35 46.66
CA PHE A 152 -15.46 7.88 46.78
C PHE A 152 -14.08 7.20 46.91
N LEU A 153 -13.01 7.87 46.50
CA LEU A 153 -11.65 7.33 46.51
C LEU A 153 -10.91 7.71 47.80
N SER A 154 -10.13 6.77 48.33
CA SER A 154 -9.25 7.04 49.46
C SER A 154 -8.02 7.86 49.02
N PRO A 155 -7.48 8.75 49.88
CA PRO A 155 -6.35 9.62 49.53
C PRO A 155 -5.10 8.84 49.07
N SER A 156 -4.88 7.64 49.61
CA SER A 156 -3.77 6.76 49.24
C SER A 156 -3.87 6.26 47.81
N VAL A 157 -5.09 5.94 47.33
CA VAL A 157 -5.34 5.45 45.98
C VAL A 157 -5.20 6.58 44.97
N GLU A 158 -5.65 7.79 45.32
CA GLU A 158 -5.47 8.99 44.49
C GLU A 158 -3.99 9.32 44.27
N LEU A 159 -3.19 9.32 45.34
CA LEU A 159 -1.73 9.55 45.27
C LEU A 159 -1.01 8.47 44.46
N PHE A 160 -1.45 7.21 44.59
CA PHE A 160 -0.91 6.09 43.83
C PHE A 160 -1.15 6.27 42.33
N TYR A 161 -2.41 6.52 41.90
CA TYR A 161 -2.73 6.71 40.49
C TYR A 161 -2.07 7.96 39.90
N ARG A 162 -1.94 9.04 40.68
CA ARG A 162 -1.28 10.26 40.22
C ARG A 162 0.23 10.06 39.97
N LYS A 163 0.89 9.19 40.73
CA LYS A 163 2.34 8.91 40.58
C LYS A 163 2.65 7.76 39.63
N TRP A 164 1.85 6.69 39.68
CA TRP A 164 2.14 5.42 39.01
C TRP A 164 1.12 5.04 37.94
N GLY A 165 0.00 5.75 37.83
CA GLY A 165 -1.10 5.42 36.92
C GLY A 165 -0.66 5.35 35.45
N MET A 166 0.23 6.26 35.02
CA MET A 166 0.77 6.24 33.67
C MET A 166 1.57 4.96 33.40
N LEU A 167 2.47 4.58 34.31
CA LEU A 167 3.31 3.38 34.18
C LEU A 167 2.49 2.08 34.23
N CYS A 168 1.52 2.00 35.15
CA CYS A 168 0.61 0.86 35.24
C CYS A 168 -0.23 0.72 33.96
N SER A 169 -0.76 1.82 33.43
CA SER A 169 -1.56 1.80 32.19
C SER A 169 -0.73 1.34 31.00
N THR A 170 0.51 1.82 30.84
CA THR A 170 1.41 1.37 29.77
C THR A 170 1.78 -0.10 29.90
N GLY A 171 2.01 -0.58 31.12
CA GLY A 171 2.31 -1.98 31.39
C GLY A 171 1.13 -2.90 31.03
N ILE A 172 -0.08 -2.51 31.41
CA ILE A 172 -1.31 -3.27 31.10
C ILE A 172 -1.57 -3.29 29.60
N LEU A 173 -1.37 -2.16 28.89
CA LEU A 173 -1.50 -2.10 27.44
C LEU A 173 -0.48 -2.99 26.73
N PHE A 174 0.78 -2.98 27.17
CA PHE A 174 1.82 -3.82 26.61
C PHE A 174 1.51 -5.30 26.80
N LEU A 175 1.11 -5.68 28.01
CA LEU A 175 0.73 -7.07 28.32
C LEU A 175 -0.50 -7.50 27.52
N GLY A 176 -1.53 -6.64 27.45
CA GLY A 176 -2.73 -6.86 26.65
C GLY A 176 -2.40 -7.06 25.17
N TYR A 177 -1.50 -6.24 24.61
CA TYR A 177 -1.07 -6.34 23.22
C TYR A 177 -0.29 -7.64 22.94
N THR A 178 0.60 -8.06 23.85
CA THR A 178 1.36 -9.31 23.67
C THR A 178 0.44 -10.54 23.71
N ILE A 179 -0.54 -10.56 24.62
CA ILE A 179 -1.56 -11.61 24.69
C ILE A 179 -2.43 -11.60 23.43
N PHE A 180 -2.91 -10.43 23.02
CA PHE A 180 -3.70 -10.26 21.80
C PHE A 180 -2.96 -10.77 20.57
N ARG A 181 -1.68 -10.40 20.41
CA ARG A 181 -0.84 -10.85 19.30
C ARG A 181 -0.61 -12.37 19.32
N LYS A 182 -0.42 -12.96 20.51
CA LYS A 182 -0.30 -14.42 20.67
C LYS A 182 -1.58 -15.14 20.25
N ILE A 183 -2.75 -14.60 20.60
CA ILE A 183 -4.06 -15.15 20.20
C ILE A 183 -4.27 -15.04 18.69
N LEU A 184 -3.96 -13.88 18.09
CA LEU A 184 -4.08 -13.66 16.65
C LEU A 184 -3.20 -14.63 15.85
N ASN A 185 -1.95 -14.80 16.28
CA ASN A 185 -1.00 -15.72 15.66
C ASN A 185 -1.41 -17.19 15.86
N SER A 186 -1.93 -17.55 17.02
CA SER A 186 -2.44 -18.91 17.28
C SER A 186 -3.60 -19.28 16.34
N LYS A 187 -4.50 -18.32 16.07
CA LYS A 187 -5.61 -18.51 15.12
C LYS A 187 -5.11 -18.70 13.68
N LYS A 188 -4.05 -17.98 13.27
CA LYS A 188 -3.39 -18.15 11.96
C LYS A 188 -2.82 -19.57 11.78
N ASN A 189 -2.16 -20.11 12.81
CA ASN A 189 -1.57 -21.46 12.76
C ASN A 189 -2.65 -22.55 12.65
N LYS A 190 -3.76 -22.42 13.37
CA LYS A 190 -4.90 -23.37 13.26
C LYS A 190 -5.57 -23.33 11.89
N VAL A 191 -5.75 -22.16 11.29
CA VAL A 191 -6.38 -22.02 9.96
C VAL A 191 -5.47 -22.55 8.85
N GLY A 192 -4.15 -22.38 8.96
CA GLY A 192 -3.18 -22.96 8.03
C GLY A 192 -3.15 -24.49 8.07
N GLN A 193 -3.20 -25.07 9.28
CA GLN A 193 -3.20 -26.51 9.47
C GLN A 193 -4.49 -27.17 8.96
N ASN A 194 -5.66 -26.55 9.17
CA ASN A 194 -6.93 -27.07 8.67
C ASN A 194 -7.03 -27.01 7.13
N ARG A 195 -6.48 -25.97 6.50
CA ARG A 195 -6.45 -25.87 5.03
C ARG A 195 -5.57 -26.96 4.40
N ASN A 196 -4.38 -27.20 4.94
CA ASN A 196 -3.49 -28.25 4.43
C ASN A 196 -4.11 -29.65 4.57
N ASN A 197 -4.83 -29.92 5.67
CA ASN A 197 -5.53 -31.18 5.83
C ASN A 197 -6.68 -31.35 4.82
N SER A 198 -7.42 -30.27 4.50
CA SER A 198 -8.50 -30.32 3.52
C SER A 198 -8.04 -30.51 2.06
N SER A 199 -6.90 -29.92 1.67
CA SER A 199 -6.33 -30.14 0.34
C SER A 199 -5.75 -31.56 0.18
N ILE A 200 -5.15 -32.12 1.23
CA ILE A 200 -4.69 -33.52 1.25
C ILE A 200 -5.88 -34.50 1.21
N GLU A 201 -7.00 -34.19 1.85
CA GLU A 201 -8.20 -35.04 1.82
C GLU A 201 -8.88 -35.03 0.44
N ASN A 202 -8.93 -33.86 -0.22
CA ASN A 202 -9.52 -33.74 -1.57
C ASN A 202 -8.65 -34.41 -2.64
N ASP A 203 -7.32 -34.25 -2.57
CA ASP A 203 -6.37 -34.89 -3.51
C ASP A 203 -6.38 -36.43 -3.36
N ASN A 204 -6.69 -36.94 -2.16
CA ASN A 204 -6.87 -38.38 -1.91
C ASN A 204 -8.24 -38.94 -2.33
N LYS A 205 -9.26 -38.09 -2.48
CA LYS A 205 -10.58 -38.49 -3.03
C LYS A 205 -10.58 -38.53 -4.54
N GLU A 206 -9.82 -37.64 -5.19
CA GLU A 206 -9.70 -37.58 -6.65
C GLU A 206 -8.85 -38.73 -7.23
N LYS A 207 -7.97 -39.33 -6.42
CA LYS A 207 -7.10 -40.47 -6.79
C LYS A 207 -7.67 -41.86 -6.48
N ARG A 208 -8.91 -41.96 -5.99
CA ARG A 208 -9.56 -43.26 -5.75
C ARG A 208 -10.50 -43.58 -6.92
N PRO A 209 -10.21 -44.61 -7.74
CA PRO A 209 -11.07 -45.03 -8.85
C PRO A 209 -12.39 -45.62 -8.37
#